data_AF-A0A972UM97-F1
#
_entry.id   AF-A0A972UM97-F1
#
_cell.length_a   1.000
_cell.length_b   1.000
_cell.length_c   1.000
_cell.angle_alpha   90.00
_cell.angle_beta   90.00
_cell.angle_gamma   90.00
#
_symmetry.space_group_name_H-M   'P 1'
#
loop_
_entity.id
_entity.type
_entity.pdbx_description
1 polymer ?
#
loop_
_entity_poly.entity_id
_entity_poly.type
_entity_poly.pdbx_seq_one_letter_code
_entity_poly.pdbx_strand_id
1 'polypeptide(L)' 'VLRCIMRAGVYELTARANVPARVVINEYVELAQAFYGGSEPGMVNGVLDKLARGLRPKEFGGGAAGTVADGRSPAAK' A
#
# COMPACT_ATOMS: atom_id res chain seq x y z
N VAL A 1 -11.53 12.30 13.36
CA VAL A 1 -10.27 11.54 13.15
C VAL A 1 -10.30 10.74 11.85
N LEU A 2 -11.37 9.99 11.55
CA LEU A 2 -11.51 9.16 10.34
C LEU A 2 -11.20 9.88 9.01
N ARG A 3 -11.71 11.10 8.81
CA ARG A 3 -11.39 11.91 7.61
C ARG A 3 -9.88 12.15 7.44
N CYS A 4 -9.15 12.34 8.54
CA CYS A 4 -7.70 12.56 8.51
C CYS A 4 -6.97 11.26 8.13
N ILE A 5 -7.37 10.13 8.73
CA ILE A 5 -6.87 8.78 8.38
C ILE A 5 -7.03 8.53 6.88
N MET A 6 -8.22 8.75 6.33
CA MET A 6 -8.48 8.56 4.90
C MET A 6 -7.63 9.48 4.02
N ARG A 7 -7.51 10.77 4.36
CA ARG A 7 -6.70 11.70 3.55
C ARG A 7 -5.22 11.33 3.57
N ALA A 8 -4.69 10.94 4.73
CA ALA A 8 -3.31 10.52 4.88
C ALA A 8 -3.03 9.22 4.10
N GLY A 9 -3.90 8.20 4.25
CA GLY A 9 -3.79 6.94 3.51
C GLY A 9 -3.85 7.12 2.00
N VAL A 10 -4.76 7.96 1.50
CA VAL A 10 -4.83 8.26 0.06
C VAL A 10 -3.60 9.00 -0.41
N TYR A 11 -3.14 10.01 0.33
CA TYR A 11 -1.91 10.73 -0.01
C TYR A 11 -0.73 9.78 -0.14
N GLU A 12 -0.53 8.89 0.83
CA GLU A 12 0.58 7.95 0.82
C GLU A 12 0.50 6.95 -0.34
N LEU A 13 -0.70 6.43 -0.62
CA LEU A 13 -0.95 5.63 -1.82
C LEU A 13 -0.59 6.39 -3.11
N THR A 14 -0.86 7.70 -3.20
CA THR A 14 -0.54 8.48 -4.40
C THR A 14 0.92 8.94 -4.52
N ALA A 15 1.57 9.29 -3.41
CA ALA A 15 2.83 10.03 -3.41
C ALA A 15 4.05 9.18 -3.02
N ARG A 16 3.85 8.00 -2.41
CA ARG A 16 4.93 7.19 -1.80
C ARG A 16 5.00 5.80 -2.40
N ALA A 17 5.38 5.71 -3.67
CA ALA A 17 5.50 4.43 -4.41
C ALA A 17 6.54 3.45 -3.82
N ASN A 18 7.44 3.92 -2.96
CA ASN A 18 8.43 3.10 -2.27
C ASN A 18 7.87 2.31 -1.07
N VAL A 19 6.64 2.62 -0.63
CA VAL A 19 5.95 1.88 0.43
C VAL A 19 4.89 0.99 -0.22
N PRO A 20 4.91 -0.34 -0.05
CA PRO A 20 3.92 -1.22 -0.67
C PRO A 20 2.50 -0.88 -0.23
N ALA A 21 1.55 -0.88 -1.16
CA ALA A 21 0.17 -0.48 -0.94
C ALA A 21 -0.52 -1.29 0.17
N ARG A 22 -0.22 -2.60 0.26
CA ARG A 22 -0.74 -3.47 1.32
C ARG A 22 -0.24 -3.07 2.71
N VAL A 23 1.01 -2.60 2.82
CA VAL A 23 1.58 -2.08 4.07
C VAL A 23 0.85 -0.80 4.43
N VAL A 24 0.72 0.15 3.50
CA VAL A 24 -0.03 1.40 3.72
C VAL A 24 -1.45 1.10 4.25
N ILE A 25 -2.21 0.23 3.58
CA ILE A 25 -3.56 -0.14 4.02
C ILE A 25 -3.55 -0.69 5.45
N ASN A 26 -2.63 -1.62 5.75
CA ASN A 26 -2.54 -2.22 7.09
C ASN A 26 -2.32 -1.17 8.18
N GLU A 27 -1.32 -0.30 8.01
CA GLU A 27 -0.99 0.74 9.00
C GLU A 27 -2.17 1.68 9.28
N TYR A 28 -2.91 2.10 8.24
CA TYR A 28 -4.06 2.98 8.44
C TYR A 28 -5.29 2.24 9.03
N VAL A 29 -5.43 0.93 8.80
CA VAL A 29 -6.45 0.11 9.46
C VAL A 29 -6.13 -0.06 10.94
N GLU A 30 -4.89 -0.39 11.30
CA GLU A 30 -4.45 -0.49 12.70
C GLU A 30 -4.58 0.86 13.42
N LEU A 31 -4.21 1.96 12.75
CA LEU A 31 -4.44 3.30 13.27
C LEU A 31 -5.92 3.57 13.52
N ALA A 32 -6.81 3.15 12.61
CA ALA A 32 -8.25 3.28 12.83
C ALA A 32 -8.75 2.46 14.02
N GLN A 33 -8.25 1.23 14.22
CA GLN A 33 -8.58 0.40 15.38
C GLN A 33 -8.16 1.06 16.71
N ALA A 34 -7.06 1.81 16.71
CA ALA A 34 -6.61 2.55 17.90
C ALA A 34 -7.56 3.70 18.31
N PHE A 35 -8.35 4.24 17.37
CA PHE A 35 -9.29 5.35 17.63
C PHE A 35 -10.76 4.95 17.66
N TYR A 36 -11.11 3.78 17.12
CA TYR A 36 -12.49 3.37 16.88
C TYR A 36 -12.70 1.89 17.24
N GLY A 37 -13.78 1.59 17.97
CA GLY A 37 -14.23 0.22 18.28
C GLY A 37 -15.40 -0.28 17.43
N GLY A 38 -15.79 0.49 16.40
CA GLY A 38 -16.94 0.21 15.55
C GLY A 38 -16.56 -0.35 14.17
N SER A 39 -17.34 0.03 13.16
CA SER A 39 -17.17 -0.44 11.76
C SER A 39 -16.11 0.33 10.97
N GLU A 40 -15.55 1.40 11.54
CA GLU A 40 -14.63 2.32 10.88
C GLU A 40 -13.36 1.66 10.36
N PRO A 41 -12.68 0.74 11.07
CA PRO A 41 -11.51 0.04 10.52
C PRO A 41 -11.83 -0.76 9.25
N GLY A 42 -13.01 -1.40 9.21
CA GLY A 42 -13.49 -2.09 8.02
C GLY A 42 -13.75 -1.14 6.85
N MET A 43 -14.30 0.04 7.13
CA MET A 43 -14.47 1.11 6.12
C MET A 43 -13.12 1.59 5.57
N VAL A 44 -12.12 1.81 6.43
CA VAL A 44 -10.75 2.19 6.02
C VAL A 44 -10.16 1.14 5.10
N ASN A 45 -10.23 -0.14 5.50
CA ASN A 45 -9.73 -1.25 4.69
C ASN A 45 -10.39 -1.28 3.30
N GLY A 46 -11.72 -1.26 3.23
CA GLY A 46 -12.45 -1.36 1.97
C GLY A 46 -12.22 -0.17 1.03
N VAL A 47 -12.16 1.06 1.57
CA VAL A 47 -11.93 2.26 0.77
C VAL A 47 -10.49 2.32 0.26
N LEU A 48 -9.50 2.08 1.13
CA LEU A 48 -8.10 2.14 0.74
C LEU A 48 -7.70 1.00 -0.20
N ASP A 49 -8.23 -0.23 -0.03
CA ASP A 49 -7.99 -1.33 -0.97
C ASP A 49 -8.51 -1.00 -2.37
N LYS A 50 -9.76 -0.50 -2.47
CA LYS A 50 -10.35 -0.10 -3.74
C LYS A 50 -9.52 0.98 -4.44
N LEU A 51 -9.07 1.99 -3.70
CA LEU A 51 -8.23 3.06 -4.25
C LEU A 51 -6.85 2.53 -4.63
N ALA A 52 -6.23 1.70 -3.81
CA ALA A 52 -4.92 1.12 -4.08
C ALA A 52 -4.92 0.29 -5.36
N ARG A 53 -5.96 -0.51 -5.63
CA ARG A 53 -6.10 -1.26 -6.89
C ARG A 53 -6.19 -0.36 -8.13
N GLY A 54 -6.82 0.81 -7.99
CA GLY A 54 -6.90 1.79 -9.07
C GLY A 54 -5.61 2.59 -9.26
N LEU A 55 -4.97 2.99 -8.17
CA LEU A 55 -3.76 3.83 -8.18
C LEU A 55 -2.49 3.02 -8.48
N ARG A 56 -2.43 1.76 -8.04
CA ARG A 56 -1.24 0.90 -8.09
C ARG A 56 -1.58 -0.52 -8.58
N PRO A 57 -2.23 -0.68 -9.74
CA PRO A 57 -2.68 -1.99 -10.22
C PRO A 57 -1.55 -3.03 -10.34
N LYS A 58 -0.32 -2.59 -10.61
CA LYS A 58 0.88 -3.45 -10.72
C LYS A 58 1.22 -4.19 -9.41
N GLU A 59 0.81 -3.68 -8.25
CA GLU A 59 1.06 -4.32 -6.95
C GLU A 59 0.03 -5.41 -6.59
N PHE A 60 -1.06 -5.54 -7.36
CA PHE A 60 -2.18 -6.44 -7.06
C PHE A 60 -2.41 -7.54 -8.12
N GLY A 61 -1.60 -7.58 -9.19
CA GLY A 61 -1.61 -8.65 -10.19
C GLY A 61 -0.89 -9.90 -9.67
N GLY A 62 -1.53 -11.07 -9.79
CA GLY A 62 -0.98 -12.37 -9.37
C GLY A 62 0.38 -12.69 -9.98
N GLY A 63 1.24 -13.36 -9.19
CA GLY A 63 2.68 -13.47 -9.41
C GLY A 63 3.13 -14.08 -10.73
N ALA A 64 4.15 -13.45 -11.33
CA ALA A 64 5.24 -14.09 -12.06
C ALA A 64 6.43 -13.11 -12.11
N ALA A 65 7.65 -13.68 -12.05
CA ALA A 65 8.97 -13.07 -12.13
C ALA A 65 9.50 -12.36 -10.86
N GLY A 66 9.69 -13.18 -9.82
CA GLY A 66 11.01 -13.21 -9.23
C GLY A 66 11.99 -13.76 -10.28
N THR A 67 12.84 -12.92 -10.85
CA THR A 67 14.11 -13.37 -11.43
C THR A 67 15.15 -12.28 -11.21
N VAL A 68 16.02 -12.60 -10.26
CA VAL A 68 17.37 -12.11 -10.03
C VAL A 68 17.99 -11.41 -11.26
N ALA A 69 18.47 -10.18 -11.05
CA ALA A 69 19.58 -9.63 -11.81
C ALA A 69 20.62 -9.11 -10.81
N ASP A 70 21.51 -10.02 -10.42
CA ASP A 70 22.81 -9.74 -9.80
C ASP A 70 23.57 -8.78 -10.73
N GLY A 71 23.80 -7.55 -10.25
CA GLY A 71 24.52 -6.51 -10.97
C GLY A 71 26.03 -6.71 -10.96
N ARG A 72 26.51 -7.92 -11.24
CA ARG A 72 27.94 -8.13 -11.49
C ARG A 72 28.28 -7.58 -12.86
N SER A 73 28.87 -6.38 -12.87
CA SER A 73 29.60 -5.83 -14.02
C SER A 73 30.56 -6.87 -14.60
N PRO A 74 30.57 -7.11 -15.93
CA PRO A 74 31.69 -7.79 -16.54
C PRO A 74 32.84 -6.80 -16.71
N ALA A 75 33.84 -6.92 -15.84
CA ALA A 75 35.18 -6.43 -16.12
C ALA A 75 35.90 -7.43 -17.04
N ALA A 76 36.73 -6.87 -17.94
CA ALA A 76 37.81 -7.51 -18.69
C ALA A 76 37.43 -8.40 -19.90
N LYS A 77 37.56 -7.82 -21.10
CA LYS A 77 38.77 -8.01 -21.92
C LYS A 77 38.99 -6.82 -22.85
#